data_AF-A0A941UUU1-F1
#
_entry.id   AF-A0A941UUU1-F1
#
_cell.length_a   1.000
_cell.length_b   1.000
_cell.length_c   1.000
_cell.angle_alpha   90.00
_cell.angle_beta   90.00
_cell.angle_gamma   90.00
#
_symmetry.space_group_name_H-M   'P 1'
#
loop_
_entity.id
_entity.type
_entity.pdbx_description
1 polymer ?
#
loop_
_entity_poly.entity_id
_entity_poly.type
_entity_poly.pdbx_seq_one_letter_code
_entity_poly.pdbx_strand_id
1 'polypeptide(L)'
;MAFARTKIRPPRPRPGTLIERPALERRLGDALLSCRLVLICAAAGFGKTSALAQQIERLPAGTALAWVSCDEGDTPAQLFECLVAALEPYDPPWLTEPGALLRAVVDADTPAQRRKMAIEVINALDACDVPHGVIVVDDLHRITHPQTYEFIDVMLERLSGRWTLAIATRDEPPLALARLRAREEIAEFRMPDLRFEAAEAQALGAALGFAGDTVDRLQQRAQGWPVGLRLALNALRGAPAAAPSIAHASTVIDRHVFDFLAAEVIDRLGPELRDFLLLSSVLPALTATRCAALTGDAQAALRLEAIERAGLFTTRLDAAEPTWRLHDLFREALEARLERERPQQLPALLRRAAAGEGDMARRVGWLQRAQAWTEAADALADAAEDMVSGGQVAVLHELLDRFPPAQKDGSPRLQLVRALLAWTQWDWDSAIDATARAAGAFAARGDDGAERSARSYHCVALAGANRPDAAAAIDALLADRALDGMALARTLLASCWVHMRGDQRLVAPAWTRMLDALEATDSLPRWYECSPVPPLVGLPGMRA
;
A
#
# COMPACT_ATOMS: atom_id res chain seq x y z
N MET A 1 13.93 -10.22 43.86
CA MET A 1 13.71 -10.21 42.40
C MET A 1 12.24 -10.38 42.14
N ALA A 2 11.59 -9.30 41.67
CA ALA A 2 10.15 -9.26 41.39
C ALA A 2 9.78 -9.53 39.92
N PHE A 3 10.73 -10.04 39.12
CA PHE A 3 10.56 -10.24 37.67
C PHE A 3 11.07 -11.60 37.20
N ALA A 4 10.59 -12.04 36.03
CA ALA A 4 10.98 -13.33 35.45
C ALA A 4 12.45 -13.30 34.96
N ARG A 5 13.23 -14.33 35.29
CA ARG A 5 14.63 -14.48 34.85
C ARG A 5 14.82 -14.46 33.33
N THR A 6 13.77 -14.72 32.55
CA THR A 6 13.77 -14.61 31.10
C THR A 6 13.95 -13.19 30.61
N LYS A 7 13.59 -12.16 31.40
CA LYS A 7 13.82 -10.75 31.03
C LYS A 7 15.29 -10.39 30.92
N ILE A 8 16.15 -11.06 31.69
CA ILE A 8 17.58 -10.74 31.76
C ILE A 8 18.48 -11.70 30.97
N ARG A 9 17.90 -12.43 30.03
CA ARG A 9 18.62 -13.42 29.22
C ARG A 9 18.34 -13.21 27.74
N PRO A 10 19.37 -13.25 26.88
CA PRO A 10 19.14 -13.21 25.45
C PRO A 10 18.29 -14.42 25.03
N PRO A 11 17.32 -14.23 24.12
CA PRO A 11 16.51 -15.32 23.63
C PRO A 11 17.41 -16.27 22.83
N ARG A 12 17.31 -17.57 23.10
CA ARG A 12 18.05 -18.59 22.35
C ARG A 12 17.27 -18.93 21.08
N PRO A 13 17.77 -18.56 19.89
CA PRO A 13 17.16 -19.00 18.64
C PRO A 13 17.21 -20.53 18.55
N ARG A 14 16.22 -21.13 17.87
CA ARG A 14 16.24 -22.57 17.63
C ARG A 14 17.37 -22.89 16.62
N PRO A 15 18.19 -23.93 16.83
CA PRO A 15 19.21 -24.32 15.87
C PRO A 15 18.63 -24.52 14.47
N GLY A 16 19.29 -23.96 13.45
CA GLY A 16 18.85 -24.06 12.05
C GLY A 16 17.66 -23.18 11.65
N THR A 17 17.19 -22.26 12.53
CA THR A 17 16.08 -21.35 12.21
C THR A 17 16.50 -19.91 11.87
N LEU A 18 17.76 -19.56 12.14
CA LEU A 18 18.34 -18.29 11.74
C LEU A 18 19.06 -18.44 10.41
N ILE A 19 18.92 -17.41 9.58
CA ILE A 19 19.60 -17.28 8.30
C ILE A 19 20.79 -16.38 8.51
N GLU A 20 21.95 -16.76 7.96
CA GLU A 20 23.15 -15.95 8.02
C GLU A 20 22.97 -14.69 7.17
N ARG A 21 23.40 -13.56 7.73
CA ARG A 21 23.26 -12.22 7.15
C ARG A 21 24.59 -11.47 7.13
N PRO A 22 25.61 -11.93 6.39
CA PRO A 22 27.00 -11.52 6.62
C PRO A 22 27.25 -10.01 6.58
N ALA A 23 26.56 -9.28 5.69
CA ALA A 23 26.70 -7.83 5.56
C ALA A 23 26.12 -7.07 6.77
N LEU A 24 24.89 -7.42 7.19
CA LEU A 24 24.25 -6.84 8.37
C LEU A 24 25.01 -7.22 9.65
N GLU A 25 25.37 -8.50 9.76
CA GLU A 25 26.07 -9.07 10.92
C GLU A 25 27.40 -8.38 11.15
N ARG A 26 28.23 -8.21 10.11
CA ARG A 26 29.50 -7.50 10.21
C ARG A 26 29.31 -6.05 10.68
N ARG A 27 28.40 -5.31 10.04
CA ARG A 27 28.11 -3.91 10.42
C ARG A 27 27.63 -3.79 11.87
N LEU A 28 26.74 -4.70 12.29
CA LEU A 28 26.19 -4.70 13.65
C LEU A 28 27.26 -5.09 14.68
N GLY A 29 28.08 -6.10 14.39
CA GLY A 29 29.20 -6.50 15.24
C GLY A 29 30.23 -5.37 15.43
N ASP A 30 30.64 -4.72 14.35
CA ASP A 30 31.56 -3.57 14.39
C ASP A 30 30.96 -2.45 15.27
N ALA A 31 29.69 -2.10 15.04
CA ALA A 31 28.99 -1.05 15.78
C ALA A 31 28.84 -1.35 17.28
N LEU A 32 28.60 -2.61 17.67
CA LEU A 32 28.50 -3.05 19.07
C LEU A 32 29.83 -2.91 19.84
N LEU A 33 30.95 -2.78 19.13
CA LEU A 33 32.28 -2.64 19.72
C LEU A 33 32.84 -1.21 19.61
N SER A 34 32.32 -0.38 18.70
CA SER A 34 32.86 0.96 18.43
C SER A 34 31.94 2.12 18.80
N CYS A 35 30.62 1.90 18.88
CA CYS A 35 29.65 2.99 19.11
C CYS A 35 29.19 3.03 20.56
N ARG A 36 28.80 4.21 21.03
CA ARG A 36 28.18 4.37 22.35
C ARG A 36 26.73 3.87 22.34
N LEU A 37 26.01 4.13 21.26
CA LEU A 37 24.64 3.69 21.05
C LEU A 37 24.51 2.92 19.74
N VAL A 38 23.94 1.72 19.81
CA VAL A 38 23.46 0.98 18.64
C VAL A 38 21.95 0.96 18.69
N LEU A 39 21.29 1.67 17.77
CA LEU A 39 19.83 1.75 17.70
C LEU A 39 19.31 0.89 16.55
N ILE A 40 18.58 -0.17 16.90
CA ILE A 40 17.90 -1.05 15.96
C ILE A 40 16.41 -0.75 16.00
N CYS A 41 15.94 0.00 15.01
CA CYS A 41 14.58 0.53 14.96
C CYS A 41 13.85 0.06 13.71
N ALA A 42 12.90 -0.86 13.88
CA ALA A 42 12.10 -1.38 12.79
C ALA A 42 10.81 -2.02 13.31
N ALA A 43 9.78 -2.09 12.48
CA ALA A 43 8.52 -2.73 12.82
C ALA A 43 8.67 -4.19 13.30
N ALA A 44 7.57 -4.75 13.81
CA ALA A 44 7.51 -6.14 14.22
C ALA A 44 7.92 -7.10 13.09
N GLY A 45 8.64 -8.17 13.43
CA GLY A 45 8.99 -9.21 12.47
C GLY A 45 10.13 -8.90 11.50
N PHE A 46 10.82 -7.75 11.63
CA PHE A 46 12.08 -7.48 10.90
C PHE A 46 13.31 -8.16 11.52
N GLY A 47 13.14 -8.94 12.59
CA GLY A 47 14.23 -9.75 13.15
C GLY A 47 15.23 -8.97 14.02
N LYS A 48 14.85 -7.82 14.60
CA LYS A 48 15.71 -7.01 15.49
C LYS A 48 16.37 -7.84 16.60
N THR A 49 15.55 -8.49 17.42
CA THR A 49 15.97 -9.37 18.52
C THR A 49 16.80 -10.54 18.01
N SER A 50 16.46 -11.10 16.84
CA SER A 50 17.22 -12.20 16.22
C SER A 50 18.61 -11.76 15.77
N ALA A 51 18.73 -10.59 15.15
CA ALA A 51 20.00 -10.01 14.74
C ALA A 51 20.90 -9.73 15.94
N LEU A 52 20.34 -9.16 17.02
CA LEU A 52 21.07 -8.96 18.28
C LEU A 52 21.52 -10.28 18.92
N ALA A 53 20.59 -11.22 19.10
CA ALA A 53 20.90 -12.51 19.71
C ALA A 53 22.02 -13.24 18.96
N GLN A 54 22.00 -13.20 17.63
CA GLN A 54 23.03 -13.81 16.79
C GLN A 54 24.38 -13.10 16.88
N GLN A 55 24.40 -11.76 16.97
CA GLN A 55 25.64 -11.02 17.14
C GLN A 55 26.25 -11.19 18.52
N ILE A 56 25.42 -11.33 19.54
CA ILE A 56 25.89 -11.55 20.92
C ILE A 56 26.68 -12.85 21.03
N GLU A 57 26.25 -13.91 20.34
CA GLU A 57 26.99 -15.18 20.30
C GLU A 57 28.35 -15.06 19.59
N ARG A 58 28.57 -13.98 18.84
CA ARG A 58 29.80 -13.71 18.07
C ARG A 58 30.64 -12.57 18.65
N LEU A 59 30.26 -12.04 19.81
CA LEU A 59 31.06 -11.04 20.50
C LEU A 59 32.44 -11.62 20.87
N PRO A 60 33.49 -10.78 20.87
CA PRO A 60 34.82 -11.21 21.31
C PRO A 60 34.79 -11.86 22.69
N ALA A 61 35.66 -12.85 22.90
CA ALA A 61 35.83 -13.46 24.21
C ALA A 61 36.22 -12.41 25.25
N GLY A 62 35.53 -12.41 26.39
CA GLY A 62 35.75 -11.43 27.46
C GLY A 62 34.87 -10.17 27.37
N THR A 63 34.04 -10.01 26.34
CA THR A 63 33.02 -8.94 26.33
C THR A 63 31.92 -9.23 27.35
N ALA A 64 31.70 -8.29 28.26
CA ALA A 64 30.58 -8.36 29.21
C ALA A 64 29.25 -8.11 28.49
N LEU A 65 28.22 -8.86 28.86
CA LEU A 65 26.88 -8.74 28.31
C LEU A 65 25.85 -8.64 29.43
N ALA A 66 25.08 -7.54 29.43
CA ALA A 66 23.85 -7.42 30.19
C ALA A 66 22.67 -7.32 29.22
N TRP A 67 21.68 -8.21 29.34
CA TRP A 67 20.47 -8.16 28.51
C TRP A 67 19.28 -7.79 29.38
N VAL A 68 18.41 -6.92 28.89
CA VAL A 68 17.11 -6.60 29.51
C VAL A 68 16.05 -6.50 28.41
N SER A 69 15.01 -7.33 28.50
CA SER A 69 13.79 -7.20 27.70
C SER A 69 12.75 -6.38 28.47
N CYS A 70 12.26 -5.32 27.85
CA CYS A 70 11.24 -4.44 28.44
C CYS A 70 9.84 -5.05 28.37
N ASP A 71 9.05 -4.81 29.42
CA ASP A 71 7.62 -5.09 29.47
C ASP A 71 6.80 -3.80 29.52
N GLU A 72 5.51 -3.95 29.19
CA GLU A 72 4.54 -2.88 29.32
C GLU A 72 4.34 -2.55 30.81
N GLY A 73 4.59 -1.29 31.18
CA GLY A 73 4.54 -0.82 32.56
C GLY A 73 5.87 -0.82 33.32
N ASP A 74 7.00 -1.16 32.67
CA ASP A 74 8.32 -1.03 33.30
C ASP A 74 8.65 0.46 33.57
N THR A 75 8.85 0.75 34.86
CA THR A 75 9.30 2.04 35.42
C THR A 75 10.83 2.13 35.47
N PRO A 76 11.41 3.30 35.77
CA PRO A 76 12.86 3.42 35.95
C PRO A 76 13.42 2.48 37.03
N ALA A 77 12.66 2.25 38.11
CA ALA A 77 13.04 1.34 39.18
C ALA A 77 13.10 -0.12 38.71
N GLN A 78 12.12 -0.57 37.93
CA GLN A 78 12.10 -1.94 37.39
C GLN A 78 13.20 -2.17 36.35
N LEU A 79 13.45 -1.17 35.49
CA LEU A 79 14.56 -1.24 34.54
C LEU A 79 15.90 -1.32 35.27
N PHE A 80 16.10 -0.51 36.32
CA PHE A 80 17.29 -0.56 37.15
C PHE A 80 17.43 -1.90 37.87
N GLU A 81 16.37 -2.46 38.47
CA GLU A 81 16.41 -3.79 39.10
C GLU A 81 16.84 -4.87 38.10
N CYS A 82 16.33 -4.82 36.86
CA CYS A 82 16.71 -5.74 35.79
C CYS A 82 18.18 -5.54 35.37
N LEU A 83 18.64 -4.30 35.23
CA LEU A 83 20.03 -3.99 34.88
C LEU A 83 21.01 -4.47 35.95
N VAL A 84 20.74 -4.20 37.23
CA VAL A 84 21.56 -4.66 38.35
C VAL A 84 21.66 -6.19 38.34
N ALA A 85 20.54 -6.89 38.16
CA ALA A 85 20.53 -8.34 38.09
C ALA A 85 21.24 -8.89 36.84
N ALA A 86 21.14 -8.21 35.68
CA ALA A 86 21.85 -8.60 34.47
C ALA A 86 23.36 -8.38 34.56
N LEU A 87 23.79 -7.41 35.39
CA LEU A 87 25.20 -7.09 35.63
C LEU A 87 25.82 -7.88 36.80
N GLU A 88 25.00 -8.51 37.65
CA GLU A 88 25.45 -9.34 38.79
C GLU A 88 26.59 -10.32 38.47
N PRO A 89 26.62 -11.01 37.30
CA PRO A 89 27.71 -11.94 36.96
C PRO A 89 29.10 -11.31 36.84
N TYR A 90 29.19 -9.98 36.70
CA TYR A 90 30.45 -9.24 36.54
C TYR A 90 30.91 -8.58 37.84
N ASP A 91 30.21 -8.82 38.96
CA ASP A 91 30.47 -8.25 40.28
C ASP A 91 30.77 -6.72 40.27
N PRO A 92 29.84 -5.90 39.70
CA PRO A 92 30.03 -4.46 39.61
C PRO A 92 30.25 -3.81 40.99
N PRO A 93 31.28 -2.95 41.14
CA PRO A 93 31.61 -2.32 42.42
C PRO A 93 30.71 -1.11 42.70
N TRP A 94 29.48 -1.39 43.16
CA TRP A 94 28.52 -0.35 43.55
C TRP A 94 29.03 0.50 44.73
N LEU A 95 29.00 1.83 44.59
CA LEU A 95 29.27 2.79 45.68
C LEU A 95 28.10 2.84 46.66
N THR A 96 26.88 2.76 46.15
CA THR A 96 25.64 2.68 46.93
C THR A 96 24.98 1.33 46.68
N GLU A 97 24.61 0.62 47.76
CA GLU A 97 23.89 -0.65 47.66
C GLU A 97 22.62 -0.50 46.77
N PRO A 98 22.48 -1.29 45.70
CA PRO A 98 21.39 -1.11 44.73
C PRO A 98 19.98 -1.16 45.33
N GLY A 99 19.75 -2.01 46.33
CA GLY A 99 18.50 -2.10 47.07
C GLY A 99 18.16 -0.83 47.89
N ALA A 100 19.16 -0.07 48.34
CA ALA A 100 18.95 1.22 49.00
C ALA A 100 18.50 2.29 47.99
N LEU A 101 19.03 2.25 46.76
CA LEU A 101 18.59 3.15 45.68
C LEU A 101 17.17 2.83 45.21
N LEU A 102 16.84 1.54 45.09
CA LEU A 102 15.48 1.08 44.77
C LEU A 102 14.47 1.54 45.82
N ARG A 103 14.77 1.33 47.11
CA ARG A 103 13.92 1.80 48.22
C ARG A 103 13.69 3.31 48.17
N ALA A 104 14.76 4.09 47.94
CA ALA A 104 14.66 5.53 47.87
C ALA A 104 13.69 6.00 46.75
N VAL A 105 13.69 5.37 45.58
CA VAL A 105 12.76 5.71 44.49
C VAL A 105 11.35 5.20 44.73
N VAL A 106 11.19 4.05 45.39
CA VAL A 106 9.86 3.55 45.78
C VAL A 106 9.22 4.46 46.83
N ASP A 107 10.00 4.98 47.78
CA ASP A 107 9.52 5.89 48.83
C ASP A 107 9.13 7.26 48.27
N ALA A 108 9.87 7.77 47.29
CA ALA A 108 9.54 8.97 46.53
C ALA A 108 10.18 8.92 45.14
N ASP A 109 9.38 9.05 44.06
CA ASP A 109 9.91 9.08 42.69
C ASP A 109 10.23 10.51 42.24
N THR A 110 11.34 11.07 42.72
CA THR A 110 11.81 12.40 42.28
C THR A 110 12.85 12.31 41.15
N PRO A 111 12.95 13.34 40.27
CA PRO A 111 13.98 13.40 39.24
C PRO A 111 15.41 13.28 39.79
N ALA A 112 15.67 13.79 41.00
CA ALA A 112 16.98 13.71 41.64
C ALA A 112 17.37 12.27 41.99
N GLN A 113 16.42 11.46 42.49
CA GLN A 113 16.68 10.06 42.83
C GLN A 113 16.86 9.19 41.57
N ARG A 114 16.04 9.40 40.53
CA ARG A 114 16.23 8.73 39.23
C ARG A 114 17.59 9.03 38.62
N ARG A 115 18.01 10.30 38.68
CA ARG A 115 19.35 10.71 38.21
C ARG A 115 20.46 10.06 39.04
N LYS A 116 20.29 9.97 40.36
CA LYS A 116 21.24 9.27 41.24
C LYS A 116 21.38 7.79 40.88
N MET A 117 20.27 7.10 40.59
CA MET A 117 20.31 5.71 40.12
C MET A 117 21.09 5.56 38.82
N ALA A 118 20.82 6.41 37.82
CA ALA A 118 21.54 6.35 36.55
C ALA A 118 23.05 6.59 36.74
N ILE A 119 23.42 7.58 37.56
CA ILE A 119 24.82 7.88 37.91
C ILE A 119 25.48 6.69 38.61
N GLU A 120 24.77 6.01 39.50
CA GLU A 120 25.31 4.82 40.17
C GLU A 120 25.60 3.70 39.17
N VAL A 121 24.68 3.43 38.22
CA VAL A 121 24.93 2.47 37.13
C VAL A 121 26.18 2.88 36.34
N ILE A 122 26.28 4.15 35.93
CA ILE A 122 27.44 4.64 35.17
C ILE A 122 28.75 4.41 35.93
N ASN A 123 28.80 4.76 37.21
CA ASN A 123 29.99 4.60 38.04
C ASN A 123 30.37 3.12 38.20
N ALA A 124 29.38 2.26 38.44
CA ALA A 124 29.59 0.82 38.55
C ALA A 124 30.14 0.24 37.24
N LEU A 125 29.55 0.60 36.10
CA LEU A 125 30.03 0.17 34.78
C LEU A 125 31.45 0.65 34.48
N ASP A 126 31.79 1.89 34.85
CA ASP A 126 33.12 2.44 34.59
C ASP A 126 34.21 1.82 35.47
N ALA A 127 33.83 1.35 36.66
CA ALA A 127 34.72 0.67 37.60
C ALA A 127 34.76 -0.86 37.40
N CYS A 128 33.88 -1.45 36.57
CA CYS A 128 33.97 -2.85 36.18
C CYS A 128 35.27 -3.12 35.41
N ASP A 129 36.02 -4.15 35.83
CA ASP A 129 37.23 -4.60 35.16
C ASP A 129 36.89 -5.52 33.98
N VAL A 130 36.32 -4.93 32.93
CA VAL A 130 35.98 -5.62 31.68
C VAL A 130 36.61 -4.90 30.49
N PRO A 131 37.17 -5.64 29.49
CA PRO A 131 37.75 -5.01 28.31
C PRO A 131 36.74 -4.19 27.50
N HIS A 132 35.52 -4.71 27.37
CA HIS A 132 34.38 -4.07 26.71
C HIS A 132 33.08 -4.66 27.27
N GLY A 133 32.01 -3.89 27.28
CA GLY A 133 30.69 -4.33 27.71
C GLY A 133 29.56 -3.89 26.79
N VAL A 134 28.55 -4.73 26.64
CA VAL A 134 27.34 -4.46 25.85
C VAL A 134 26.12 -4.59 26.75
N ILE A 135 25.32 -3.53 26.83
CA ILE A 135 24.03 -3.53 27.50
C ILE A 135 22.96 -3.53 26.43
N VAL A 136 22.12 -4.56 26.42
CA VAL A 136 21.01 -4.68 25.47
C VAL A 136 19.71 -4.33 26.18
N VAL A 137 18.97 -3.39 25.60
CA VAL A 137 17.60 -3.05 25.98
C VAL A 137 16.69 -3.42 24.81
N ASP A 138 16.07 -4.58 24.90
CA ASP A 138 15.18 -5.10 23.86
C ASP A 138 13.72 -4.74 24.13
N ASP A 139 12.95 -4.60 23.07
CA ASP A 139 11.54 -4.19 23.08
C ASP A 139 11.26 -2.84 23.80
N LEU A 140 12.16 -1.85 23.67
CA LEU A 140 12.03 -0.55 24.37
C LEU A 140 10.69 0.17 24.09
N HIS A 141 10.12 0.02 22.89
CA HIS A 141 8.79 0.52 22.54
C HIS A 141 7.65 0.11 23.49
N ARG A 142 7.84 -0.91 24.34
CA ARG A 142 6.84 -1.30 25.36
C ARG A 142 6.84 -0.37 26.58
N ILE A 143 7.89 0.44 26.76
CA ILE A 143 7.97 1.44 27.83
C ILE A 143 7.03 2.60 27.55
N THR A 144 6.12 2.84 28.49
CA THR A 144 5.14 3.95 28.41
C THR A 144 5.49 5.13 29.32
N HIS A 145 6.37 4.93 30.31
CA HIS A 145 6.73 5.94 31.31
C HIS A 145 7.83 6.89 30.81
N PRO A 146 7.57 8.21 30.66
CA PRO A 146 8.56 9.20 30.22
C PRO A 146 9.84 9.21 31.06
N GLN A 147 9.70 8.98 32.38
CA GLN A 147 10.80 8.95 33.34
C GLN A 147 11.85 7.86 33.03
N THR A 148 11.45 6.78 32.36
CA THR A 148 12.37 5.70 31.97
C THR A 148 13.30 6.16 30.84
N TYR A 149 12.80 6.99 29.92
CA TYR A 149 13.62 7.60 28.87
C TYR A 149 14.59 8.63 29.46
N GLU A 150 14.19 9.42 30.45
CA GLU A 150 15.09 10.34 31.19
C GLU A 150 16.26 9.57 31.83
N PHE A 151 15.99 8.41 32.43
CA PHE A 151 17.01 7.54 33.01
C PHE A 151 18.01 7.05 31.95
N ILE A 152 17.51 6.59 30.79
CA ILE A 152 18.34 6.15 29.66
C ILE A 152 19.18 7.30 29.09
N ASP A 153 18.61 8.49 28.93
CA ASP A 153 19.32 9.69 28.44
C ASP A 153 20.49 10.07 29.36
N VAL A 154 20.29 10.00 30.69
CA VAL A 154 21.37 10.25 31.66
C VAL A 154 22.49 9.22 31.49
N MET A 155 22.15 7.94 31.29
CA MET A 155 23.13 6.90 30.99
C MET A 155 23.89 7.22 29.70
N LEU A 156 23.20 7.49 28.59
CA LEU A 156 23.81 7.78 27.29
C LEU A 156 24.74 8.99 27.29
N GLU A 157 24.40 10.05 28.04
CA GLU A 157 25.23 11.24 28.11
C GLU A 157 26.62 10.96 28.71
N ARG A 158 26.72 10.01 29.64
CA ARG A 158 27.89 9.80 30.50
C ARG A 158 28.50 8.39 30.43
N LEU A 159 27.93 7.49 29.61
CA LEU A 159 28.47 6.15 29.40
C LEU A 159 29.91 6.25 28.86
N SER A 160 30.83 5.51 29.46
CA SER A 160 32.23 5.49 29.02
C SER A 160 32.39 4.70 27.72
N GLY A 161 33.46 4.98 26.97
CA GLY A 161 33.71 4.33 25.67
C GLY A 161 33.98 2.82 25.73
N ARG A 162 34.01 2.22 26.94
CA ARG A 162 34.12 0.76 27.15
C ARG A 162 32.77 0.06 27.13
N TRP A 163 31.67 0.81 27.14
CA TRP A 163 30.33 0.26 27.17
C TRP A 163 29.49 0.77 26.00
N THR A 164 28.79 -0.16 25.37
CA THR A 164 27.84 0.13 24.30
C THR A 164 26.43 -0.18 24.77
N LEU A 165 25.51 0.77 24.59
CA LEU A 165 24.08 0.54 24.79
C LEU A 165 23.45 0.15 23.45
N ALA A 166 22.95 -1.07 23.34
CA ALA A 166 22.22 -1.57 22.18
C ALA A 166 20.72 -1.56 22.47
N ILE A 167 19.96 -0.77 21.72
CA ILE A 167 18.51 -0.61 21.90
C ILE A 167 17.79 -1.21 20.70
N ALA A 168 16.87 -2.15 20.96
CA ALA A 168 15.93 -2.65 19.95
C ALA A 168 14.51 -2.16 20.23
N THR A 169 13.89 -1.56 19.22
CA THR A 169 12.60 -0.88 19.34
C THR A 169 11.81 -0.91 18.03
N ARG A 170 10.48 -0.76 18.12
CA ARG A 170 9.63 -0.64 16.92
C ARG A 170 9.70 0.76 16.31
N ASP A 171 9.70 1.76 17.18
CA ASP A 171 9.59 3.17 16.83
C ASP A 171 10.77 3.96 17.41
N GLU A 172 11.09 5.12 16.82
CA GLU A 172 12.16 5.98 17.34
C GLU A 172 11.82 6.41 18.77
N PRO A 173 12.65 6.05 19.77
CA PRO A 173 12.34 6.35 21.15
C PRO A 173 12.54 7.86 21.40
N PRO A 174 11.80 8.48 22.34
CA PRO A 174 11.92 9.88 22.69
C PRO A 174 13.19 10.18 23.51
N LEU A 175 14.35 9.80 22.97
CA LEU A 175 15.68 10.02 23.54
C LEU A 175 16.36 11.21 22.83
N ALA A 176 17.36 11.79 23.47
CA ALA A 176 18.13 12.92 22.94
C ALA A 176 19.15 12.52 21.84
N LEU A 177 18.67 11.81 20.80
CA LEU A 177 19.50 11.19 19.76
C LEU A 177 20.27 12.19 18.88
N ALA A 178 19.75 13.39 18.67
CA ALA A 178 20.33 14.39 17.78
C ALA A 178 21.79 14.74 18.13
N ARG A 179 22.11 14.80 19.42
CA ARG A 179 23.47 15.09 19.89
C ARG A 179 24.43 13.94 19.64
N LEU A 180 23.97 12.70 19.77
CA LEU A 180 24.77 11.50 19.48
C LEU A 180 25.02 11.37 17.97
N ARG A 181 24.00 11.65 17.14
CA ARG A 181 24.12 11.73 15.67
C ARG A 181 25.18 12.74 15.24
N ALA A 182 25.14 13.96 15.80
CA ALA A 182 26.10 15.02 15.49
C ALA A 182 27.56 14.70 15.90
N ARG A 183 27.75 13.72 16.79
CA ARG A 183 29.07 13.27 17.26
C ARG A 183 29.51 11.95 16.64
N GLU A 184 28.70 11.37 15.76
CA GLU A 184 28.94 10.05 15.16
C GLU A 184 29.10 8.94 16.23
N GLU A 185 28.48 9.11 17.40
CA GLU A 185 28.54 8.15 18.52
C GLU A 185 27.42 7.09 18.45
N ILE A 186 26.60 7.13 17.39
CA ILE A 186 25.44 6.26 17.18
C ILE A 186 25.53 5.51 15.84
N ALA A 187 25.23 4.22 15.88
CA ALA A 187 24.93 3.42 14.68
C ALA A 187 23.45 3.09 14.62
N GLU A 188 22.80 3.40 13.51
CA GLU A 188 21.36 3.19 13.32
C GLU A 188 21.11 2.09 12.29
N PHE A 189 20.31 1.09 12.67
CA PHE A 189 19.85 0.01 11.81
C PHE A 189 18.33 0.12 11.67
N ARG A 190 17.87 0.48 10.46
CA ARG A 190 16.46 0.72 10.18
C ARG A 190 15.84 -0.42 9.38
N MET A 191 14.55 -0.32 9.07
CA MET A 191 13.87 -1.30 8.23
C MET A 191 14.63 -1.66 6.95
N PRO A 192 15.19 -0.71 6.16
CA PRO A 192 15.95 -1.05 4.96
C PRO A 192 17.17 -1.94 5.23
N ASP A 193 17.90 -1.72 6.32
CA ASP A 193 19.06 -2.55 6.72
C ASP A 193 18.65 -3.95 7.16
N LEU A 194 17.44 -4.09 7.71
CA LEU A 194 16.93 -5.33 8.27
C LEU A 194 16.12 -6.17 7.28
N ARG A 195 15.81 -5.63 6.09
CA ARG A 195 15.14 -6.38 5.01
C ARG A 195 16.03 -7.51 4.50
N PHE A 196 15.41 -8.64 4.21
CA PHE A 196 16.06 -9.75 3.54
C PHE A 196 16.45 -9.38 2.12
N GLU A 197 17.74 -9.48 1.84
CA GLU A 197 18.27 -9.50 0.49
C GLU A 197 17.88 -10.80 -0.22
N ALA A 198 18.03 -10.84 -1.55
CA ALA A 198 17.65 -12.01 -2.35
C ALA A 198 18.38 -13.28 -1.90
N ALA A 199 19.68 -13.17 -1.58
CA ALA A 199 20.46 -14.30 -1.07
C ALA A 199 19.92 -14.82 0.28
N GLU A 200 19.55 -13.92 1.18
CA GLU A 200 18.99 -14.25 2.50
C GLU A 200 17.61 -14.90 2.36
N ALA A 201 16.79 -14.42 1.42
CA ALA A 201 15.50 -15.01 1.08
C ALA A 201 15.65 -16.43 0.50
N GLN A 202 16.60 -16.63 -0.43
CA GLN A 202 16.90 -17.94 -1.02
C GLN A 202 17.44 -18.92 0.04
N ALA A 203 18.29 -18.46 0.96
CA ALA A 203 18.76 -19.28 2.07
C ALA A 203 17.61 -19.71 3.00
N LEU A 204 16.66 -18.81 3.30
CA LEU A 204 15.44 -19.15 4.03
C LEU A 204 14.58 -20.18 3.28
N GLY A 205 14.42 -19.98 1.96
CA GLY A 205 13.75 -20.92 1.07
C GLY A 205 14.37 -22.31 1.18
N ALA A 206 15.69 -22.41 0.99
CA ALA A 206 16.43 -23.66 1.00
C ALA A 206 16.29 -24.40 2.34
N ALA A 207 16.39 -23.68 3.47
CA ALA A 207 16.18 -24.25 4.81
C ALA A 207 14.76 -24.82 5.00
N LEU A 208 13.78 -24.31 4.26
CA LEU A 208 12.39 -24.75 4.29
C LEU A 208 12.01 -25.70 3.14
N GLY A 209 12.97 -26.06 2.28
CA GLY A 209 12.75 -26.98 1.15
C GLY A 209 12.17 -26.33 -0.11
N PHE A 210 12.30 -25.00 -0.26
CA PHE A 210 11.93 -24.25 -1.46
C PHE A 210 13.17 -23.66 -2.14
N ALA A 211 13.10 -23.44 -3.45
CA ALA A 211 14.17 -22.79 -4.19
C ALA A 211 13.63 -22.08 -5.44
N GLY A 212 14.45 -21.16 -5.97
CA GLY A 212 14.23 -20.54 -7.29
C GLY A 212 13.09 -19.54 -7.31
N ASP A 213 12.37 -19.49 -8.43
CA ASP A 213 11.41 -18.44 -8.79
C ASP A 213 10.21 -18.32 -7.82
N THR A 214 9.87 -19.39 -7.09
CA THR A 214 8.88 -19.28 -6.01
C THR A 214 9.38 -18.35 -4.93
N VAL A 215 10.62 -18.51 -4.45
CA VAL A 215 11.17 -17.70 -3.37
C VAL A 215 11.39 -16.26 -3.82
N ASP A 216 11.83 -16.04 -5.06
CA ASP A 216 12.01 -14.68 -5.61
C ASP A 216 10.69 -13.91 -5.66
N ARG A 217 9.62 -14.56 -6.12
CA ARG A 217 8.28 -13.95 -6.14
C ARG A 217 7.75 -13.67 -4.73
N LEU A 218 7.97 -14.58 -3.79
CA LEU A 218 7.62 -14.37 -2.38
C LEU A 218 8.41 -13.21 -1.77
N GLN A 219 9.70 -13.11 -2.07
CA GLN A 219 10.54 -12.03 -1.60
C GLN A 219 10.08 -10.68 -2.16
N GLN A 220 9.78 -10.60 -3.46
CA GLN A 220 9.24 -9.39 -4.10
C GLN A 220 7.91 -8.98 -3.46
N ARG A 221 7.02 -9.95 -3.19
CA ARG A 221 5.73 -9.69 -2.55
C ARG A 221 5.88 -9.25 -1.08
N ALA A 222 6.80 -9.87 -0.34
CA ALA A 222 7.10 -9.53 1.05
C ALA A 222 8.02 -8.30 1.20
N GLN A 223 8.58 -7.77 0.10
CA GLN A 223 9.57 -6.69 0.05
C GLN A 223 10.71 -6.88 1.08
N GLY A 224 11.20 -8.11 1.19
CA GLY A 224 12.27 -8.46 2.14
C GLY A 224 11.84 -8.54 3.61
N TRP A 225 10.55 -8.62 3.95
CA TRP A 225 10.13 -8.80 5.34
C TRP A 225 10.40 -10.24 5.85
N PRO A 226 11.33 -10.45 6.80
CA PRO A 226 11.79 -11.79 7.19
C PRO A 226 10.70 -12.70 7.75
N VAL A 227 9.87 -12.18 8.67
CA VAL A 227 8.75 -12.96 9.24
C VAL A 227 7.69 -13.24 8.20
N GLY A 228 7.34 -12.27 7.35
CA GLY A 228 6.38 -12.47 6.27
C GLY A 228 6.79 -13.58 5.31
N LEU A 229 8.06 -13.55 4.87
CA LEU A 229 8.61 -14.60 4.00
C LEU A 229 8.66 -15.97 4.70
N ARG A 230 8.98 -16.02 5.99
CA ARG A 230 8.98 -17.29 6.74
C ARG A 230 7.58 -17.87 6.91
N LEU A 231 6.59 -17.03 7.18
CA LEU A 231 5.18 -17.45 7.29
C LEU A 231 4.66 -17.97 5.94
N ALA A 232 4.96 -17.24 4.87
CA ALA A 232 4.70 -17.63 3.48
C ALA A 232 5.21 -19.05 3.16
N LEU A 233 6.51 -19.28 3.38
CA LEU A 233 7.16 -20.54 3.06
C LEU A 233 6.65 -21.69 3.94
N ASN A 234 6.45 -21.48 5.25
CA ASN A 234 5.92 -22.53 6.14
C ASN A 234 4.50 -22.96 5.76
N ALA A 235 3.67 -22.01 5.35
CA ALA A 235 2.30 -22.32 4.98
C ALA A 235 2.23 -23.12 3.67
N LEU A 236 3.17 -22.92 2.75
CA LEU A 236 3.36 -23.78 1.58
C LEU A 236 3.80 -25.22 1.92
N ARG A 237 4.55 -25.43 3.01
CA ARG A 237 4.94 -26.80 3.45
C ARG A 237 3.76 -27.60 3.98
N GLY A 238 2.74 -26.93 4.52
CA GLY A 238 1.57 -27.55 5.14
C GLY A 238 0.45 -27.91 4.16
N ALA A 239 0.54 -27.48 2.89
CA ALA A 239 -0.48 -27.74 1.88
C ALA A 239 -0.36 -29.17 1.30
N PRO A 240 -1.47 -29.91 1.11
CA PRO A 240 -1.43 -31.24 0.48
C PRO A 240 -0.89 -31.15 -0.95
N ALA A 241 -0.12 -32.17 -1.37
CA ALA A 241 0.71 -32.21 -2.58
C ALA A 241 -0.03 -32.06 -3.94
N ALA A 242 -1.33 -31.81 -3.95
CA ALA A 242 -2.11 -31.53 -5.15
C ALA A 242 -2.11 -30.02 -5.45
N ALA A 243 -1.15 -29.62 -6.28
CA ALA A 243 -0.95 -28.32 -6.94
C ALA A 243 -0.33 -27.19 -6.08
N PRO A 244 0.99 -26.94 -6.19
CA PRO A 244 1.55 -25.64 -5.87
C PRO A 244 1.22 -24.70 -7.04
N SER A 245 -0.05 -24.33 -7.20
CA SER A 245 -0.40 -23.19 -8.05
C SER A 245 0.09 -21.93 -7.35
N ILE A 246 0.77 -21.07 -8.10
CA ILE A 246 1.23 -19.74 -7.66
C ILE A 246 0.10 -18.95 -6.99
N ALA A 247 -1.14 -19.10 -7.47
CA ALA A 247 -2.31 -18.46 -6.89
C ALA A 247 -2.65 -18.98 -5.48
N HIS A 248 -2.50 -20.27 -5.21
CA HIS A 248 -2.72 -20.86 -3.88
C HIS A 248 -1.62 -20.44 -2.90
N ALA A 249 -0.36 -20.34 -3.37
CA ALA A 249 0.73 -19.77 -2.60
C ALA A 249 0.37 -18.36 -2.14
N SER A 250 0.00 -17.48 -3.08
CA SER A 250 -0.50 -16.12 -2.82
C SER A 250 -1.59 -16.09 -1.75
N THR A 251 -2.67 -16.85 -1.89
CA THR A 251 -3.79 -16.84 -0.93
C THR A 251 -3.42 -17.35 0.48
N VAL A 252 -2.48 -18.27 0.58
CA VAL A 252 -2.04 -18.87 1.85
C VAL A 252 -1.03 -17.97 2.57
N ILE A 253 -0.11 -17.34 1.83
CA ILE A 253 0.79 -16.28 2.33
C ILE A 253 -0.04 -15.19 2.91
N ASP A 254 -0.98 -14.70 2.11
CA ASP A 254 -1.96 -13.73 2.47
C ASP A 254 -2.53 -14.16 3.81
N ARG A 255 -3.30 -15.26 3.94
CA ARG A 255 -4.02 -15.57 5.19
C ARG A 255 -3.13 -15.57 6.45
N HIS A 256 -1.94 -16.16 6.43
CA HIS A 256 -1.08 -16.22 7.61
C HIS A 256 -0.32 -14.92 7.90
N VAL A 257 0.06 -14.19 6.86
CA VAL A 257 0.60 -12.83 6.98
C VAL A 257 -0.47 -11.87 7.50
N PHE A 258 -1.71 -12.00 7.00
CA PHE A 258 -2.91 -11.30 7.47
C PHE A 258 -3.12 -11.53 8.97
N ASP A 259 -3.11 -12.79 9.43
CA ASP A 259 -3.32 -13.13 10.84
C ASP A 259 -2.22 -12.55 11.75
N PHE A 260 -0.96 -12.61 11.30
CA PHE A 260 0.14 -11.99 12.04
C PHE A 260 0.04 -10.46 12.07
N LEU A 261 -0.16 -9.82 10.92
CA LEU A 261 -0.29 -8.35 10.83
C LEU A 261 -1.49 -7.87 11.65
N ALA A 262 -2.60 -8.61 11.63
CA ALA A 262 -3.76 -8.34 12.45
C ALA A 262 -3.42 -8.38 13.94
N ALA A 263 -2.87 -9.49 14.44
CA ALA A 263 -2.65 -9.68 15.88
C ALA A 263 -1.48 -8.85 16.44
N GLU A 264 -0.38 -8.71 15.70
CA GLU A 264 0.88 -8.14 16.21
C GLU A 264 1.09 -6.68 15.88
N VAL A 265 0.37 -6.17 14.87
CA VAL A 265 0.49 -4.78 14.42
C VAL A 265 -0.86 -4.08 14.61
N ILE A 266 -1.90 -4.47 13.88
CA ILE A 266 -3.19 -3.74 13.81
C ILE A 266 -3.89 -3.72 15.17
N ASP A 267 -3.97 -4.86 15.87
CA ASP A 267 -4.68 -4.96 17.16
C ASP A 267 -3.88 -4.32 18.33
N ARG A 268 -2.60 -3.98 18.12
CA ARG A 268 -1.78 -3.24 19.10
C ARG A 268 -1.75 -1.72 18.87
N LEU A 269 -2.35 -1.24 17.78
CA LEU A 269 -2.47 0.20 17.53
C LEU A 269 -3.52 0.82 18.45
N GLY A 270 -3.26 2.06 18.88
CA GLY A 270 -4.29 2.86 19.53
C GLY A 270 -5.55 2.98 18.66
N PRO A 271 -6.76 3.03 19.26
CA PRO A 271 -8.02 2.89 18.53
C PRO A 271 -8.19 3.94 17.42
N GLU A 272 -7.72 5.16 17.65
CA GLU A 272 -7.79 6.26 16.68
C GLU A 272 -6.93 6.00 15.44
N LEU A 273 -5.69 5.52 15.64
CA LEU A 273 -4.75 5.27 14.54
C LEU A 273 -5.14 4.02 13.75
N ARG A 274 -5.63 3.00 14.45
CA ARG A 274 -6.18 1.78 13.87
C ARG A 274 -7.36 2.10 12.97
N ASP A 275 -8.32 2.88 13.46
CA ASP A 275 -9.50 3.26 12.70
C ASP A 275 -9.14 4.10 11.48
N PHE A 276 -8.23 5.06 11.65
CA PHE A 276 -7.72 5.85 10.53
C PHE A 276 -7.07 4.98 9.45
N LEU A 277 -6.21 4.03 9.83
CA LEU A 277 -5.55 3.11 8.88
C LEU A 277 -6.54 2.16 8.19
N LEU A 278 -7.49 1.60 8.93
CA LEU A 278 -8.53 0.75 8.35
C LEU A 278 -9.35 1.52 7.30
N LEU A 279 -9.84 2.70 7.65
CA LEU A 279 -10.68 3.50 6.73
C LEU A 279 -9.89 4.02 5.52
N SER A 280 -8.63 4.44 5.73
CA SER A 280 -7.79 4.98 4.65
C SER A 280 -7.15 3.91 3.76
N SER A 281 -7.15 2.63 4.18
CA SER A 281 -6.55 1.52 3.44
C SER A 281 -7.09 1.32 2.03
N VAL A 282 -8.32 1.75 1.75
CA VAL A 282 -8.92 1.68 0.39
C VAL A 282 -8.17 2.54 -0.64
N LEU A 283 -7.34 3.48 -0.20
CA LEU A 283 -6.54 4.34 -1.06
C LEU A 283 -5.16 3.72 -1.33
N PRO A 284 -4.71 3.66 -2.59
CA PRO A 284 -3.36 3.18 -2.93
C PRO A 284 -2.27 4.18 -2.55
N ALA A 285 -2.62 5.46 -2.41
CA ALA A 285 -1.72 6.54 -1.99
C ALA A 285 -2.47 7.45 -1.02
N LEU A 286 -1.84 7.71 0.12
CA LEU A 286 -2.39 8.46 1.23
C LEU A 286 -1.82 9.87 1.19
N THR A 287 -2.67 10.87 0.97
CA THR A 287 -2.34 12.27 1.23
C THR A 287 -3.24 12.78 2.33
N ALA A 288 -2.80 13.80 3.07
CA ALA A 288 -3.61 14.35 4.16
C ALA A 288 -4.99 14.80 3.67
N THR A 289 -5.04 15.45 2.51
CA THR A 289 -6.28 15.92 1.88
C THR A 289 -7.22 14.76 1.53
N ARG A 290 -6.71 13.73 0.85
CA ARG A 290 -7.53 12.57 0.45
C ARG A 290 -7.99 11.75 1.64
N CYS A 291 -7.12 11.56 2.63
CA CYS A 291 -7.48 10.85 3.85
C CYS A 291 -8.55 11.61 4.64
N ALA A 292 -8.42 12.92 4.83
CA ALA A 292 -9.44 13.72 5.51
C ALA A 292 -10.79 13.67 4.77
N ALA A 293 -10.78 13.80 3.44
CA ALA A 293 -11.98 13.69 2.61
C ALA A 293 -12.64 12.31 2.68
N LEU A 294 -11.87 11.24 2.93
CA LEU A 294 -12.35 9.86 3.00
C LEU A 294 -12.76 9.41 4.40
N THR A 295 -12.02 9.77 5.44
CA THR A 295 -12.29 9.33 6.82
C THR A 295 -13.15 10.34 7.58
N GLY A 296 -13.14 11.61 7.17
CA GLY A 296 -13.72 12.71 7.94
C GLY A 296 -12.82 13.21 9.08
N ASP A 297 -11.59 12.68 9.20
CA ASP A 297 -10.64 13.07 10.24
C ASP A 297 -9.90 14.36 9.86
N ALA A 298 -10.19 15.46 10.57
CA ALA A 298 -9.51 16.74 10.40
C ALA A 298 -8.01 16.69 10.78
N GLN A 299 -7.60 15.68 11.54
CA GLN A 299 -6.21 15.46 11.98
C GLN A 299 -5.46 14.46 11.09
N ALA A 300 -5.95 14.19 9.86
CA ALA A 300 -5.34 13.23 8.94
C ALA A 300 -3.83 13.42 8.72
N ALA A 301 -3.34 14.67 8.67
CA ALA A 301 -1.92 14.96 8.56
C ALA A 301 -1.12 14.44 9.76
N LEU A 302 -1.58 14.72 10.99
CA LEU A 302 -0.94 14.22 12.21
C LEU A 302 -0.98 12.69 12.31
N ARG A 303 -2.07 12.06 11.85
CA ARG A 303 -2.17 10.59 11.80
C ARG A 303 -1.17 9.99 10.83
N LEU A 304 -0.99 10.57 9.64
CA LEU A 304 0.00 10.11 8.65
C LEU A 304 1.43 10.27 9.17
N GLU A 305 1.75 11.37 9.84
CA GLU A 305 3.05 11.53 10.50
C GLU A 305 3.26 10.53 11.64
N ALA A 306 2.23 10.23 12.43
CA ALA A 306 2.31 9.22 13.48
C ALA A 306 2.55 7.82 12.89
N ILE A 307 1.91 7.50 11.76
CA ILE A 307 2.11 6.24 11.01
C ILE A 307 3.54 6.14 10.48
N GLU A 308 4.09 7.23 9.94
CA GLU A 308 5.48 7.32 9.47
C GLU A 308 6.48 7.14 10.62
N ARG A 309 6.29 7.87 11.73
CA ARG A 309 7.14 7.76 12.93
C ARG A 309 7.08 6.37 13.56
N ALA A 310 5.92 5.73 13.52
CA ALA A 310 5.72 4.37 13.99
C ALA A 310 6.23 3.29 12.99
N GLY A 311 6.81 3.70 11.86
CA GLY A 311 7.39 2.79 10.88
C GLY A 311 6.43 1.72 10.37
N LEU A 312 5.12 2.01 10.29
CA LEU A 312 4.05 1.04 10.02
C LEU A 312 3.98 0.62 8.55
N PHE A 313 5.04 0.01 8.05
CA PHE A 313 5.14 -0.48 6.67
C PHE A 313 4.75 0.60 5.64
N THR A 314 5.14 1.85 5.89
CA THR A 314 4.84 2.98 5.01
C THR A 314 6.11 3.48 4.33
N THR A 315 5.95 3.97 3.11
CA THR A 315 7.00 4.67 2.36
C THR A 315 6.49 6.04 2.00
N ARG A 316 7.25 7.08 2.34
CA ARG A 316 6.97 8.46 1.91
C ARG A 316 7.55 8.69 0.52
N LEU A 317 6.76 9.28 -0.36
CA LEU A 317 7.15 9.64 -1.71
C LEU A 317 7.43 11.15 -1.77
N ASP A 318 8.49 11.51 -2.50
CA ASP A 318 8.81 12.91 -2.78
C ASP A 318 7.87 13.44 -3.87
N ALA A 319 6.86 14.19 -3.46
CA ALA A 319 5.87 14.82 -4.33
C ALA A 319 5.51 16.22 -3.79
N ALA A 320 4.82 17.04 -4.60
CA ALA A 320 4.42 18.40 -4.24
C ALA A 320 3.53 18.45 -2.98
N GLU A 321 2.69 17.42 -2.78
CA GLU A 321 2.01 17.12 -1.52
C GLU A 321 2.65 15.87 -0.89
N PRO A 322 2.99 15.88 0.41
CA PRO A 322 3.46 14.69 1.11
C PRO A 322 2.51 13.51 0.89
N THR A 323 3.05 12.44 0.30
CA THR A 323 2.27 11.25 -0.08
C THR A 323 2.89 10.02 0.56
N TRP A 324 2.08 9.23 1.25
CA TRP A 324 2.50 7.96 1.85
C TRP A 324 1.87 6.79 1.10
N ARG A 325 2.66 5.75 0.86
CA ARG A 325 2.16 4.45 0.40
C ARG A 325 2.29 3.43 1.52
N LEU A 326 1.16 2.80 1.85
CA LEU A 326 1.17 1.57 2.63
C LEU A 326 1.77 0.46 1.77
N HIS A 327 2.57 -0.39 2.39
CA HIS A 327 3.02 -1.62 1.78
C HIS A 327 1.80 -2.47 1.37
N ASP A 328 1.81 -3.07 0.18
CA ASP A 328 0.65 -3.73 -0.40
C ASP A 328 0.05 -4.81 0.52
N LEU A 329 0.87 -5.71 1.06
CA LEU A 329 0.40 -6.73 2.01
C LEU A 329 -0.24 -6.12 3.28
N PHE A 330 0.26 -4.99 3.76
CA PHE A 330 -0.31 -4.33 4.93
C PHE A 330 -1.61 -3.60 4.60
N ARG A 331 -1.66 -2.94 3.44
CA ARG A 331 -2.89 -2.33 2.93
C ARG A 331 -3.98 -3.37 2.73
N GLU A 332 -3.67 -4.47 2.06
CA GLU A 332 -4.60 -5.57 1.85
C GLU A 332 -5.05 -6.14 3.21
N ALA A 333 -4.14 -6.30 4.18
CA ALA A 333 -4.45 -6.65 5.58
C ALA A 333 -5.50 -5.76 6.24
N LEU A 334 -5.34 -4.46 6.09
CA LEU A 334 -6.29 -3.48 6.59
C LEU A 334 -7.62 -3.55 5.83
N GLU A 335 -7.61 -3.69 4.50
CA GLU A 335 -8.82 -3.80 3.68
C GLU A 335 -9.66 -5.05 4.04
N ALA A 336 -9.03 -6.23 4.18
CA ALA A 336 -9.76 -7.44 4.56
C ALA A 336 -10.29 -7.39 6.00
N ARG A 337 -9.60 -6.65 6.89
CA ARG A 337 -10.09 -6.40 8.26
C ARG A 337 -11.26 -5.43 8.23
N LEU A 338 -11.20 -4.37 7.43
CA LEU A 338 -12.29 -3.41 7.20
C LEU A 338 -13.53 -4.12 6.65
N GLU A 339 -13.37 -5.01 5.67
CA GLU A 339 -14.46 -5.81 5.09
C GLU A 339 -15.16 -6.69 6.14
N ARG A 340 -14.39 -7.28 7.05
CA ARG A 340 -14.93 -8.17 8.10
C ARG A 340 -15.58 -7.40 9.25
N GLU A 341 -14.97 -6.30 9.69
CA GLU A 341 -15.41 -5.54 10.86
C GLU A 341 -16.48 -4.49 10.54
N ARG A 342 -16.40 -3.87 9.35
CA ARG A 342 -17.24 -2.75 8.95
C ARG A 342 -17.81 -2.93 7.54
N PRO A 343 -18.42 -4.09 7.21
CA PRO A 343 -18.96 -4.35 5.86
C PRO A 343 -20.00 -3.31 5.42
N GLN A 344 -20.74 -2.75 6.38
CA GLN A 344 -21.78 -1.74 6.11
C GLN A 344 -21.21 -0.36 5.75
N GLN A 345 -19.99 -0.03 6.19
CA GLN A 345 -19.36 1.28 5.93
C GLN A 345 -18.56 1.27 4.61
N LEU A 346 -18.08 0.10 4.19
CA LEU A 346 -17.21 -0.04 3.02
C LEU A 346 -17.80 0.53 1.72
N PRO A 347 -19.08 0.30 1.35
CA PRO A 347 -19.64 0.90 0.14
C PRO A 347 -19.61 2.43 0.13
N ALA A 348 -19.90 3.07 1.27
CA ALA A 348 -19.86 4.52 1.40
C ALA A 348 -18.42 5.06 1.30
N LEU A 349 -17.45 4.36 1.88
CA LEU A 349 -16.02 4.71 1.77
C LEU A 349 -15.53 4.60 0.33
N LEU A 350 -15.86 3.51 -0.37
CA LEU A 350 -15.47 3.30 -1.76
C LEU A 350 -16.08 4.37 -2.70
N ARG A 351 -17.33 4.78 -2.46
CA ARG A 351 -17.94 5.91 -3.19
C ARG A 351 -17.20 7.23 -2.94
N ARG A 352 -16.83 7.52 -1.69
CA ARG A 352 -16.03 8.72 -1.35
C ARG A 352 -14.65 8.69 -1.99
N ALA A 353 -14.01 7.52 -2.00
CA ALA A 353 -12.74 7.33 -2.69
C ALA A 353 -12.88 7.60 -4.20
N ALA A 354 -13.93 7.06 -4.83
CA ALA A 354 -14.25 7.26 -6.25
C ALA A 354 -14.52 8.72 -6.63
N ALA A 355 -15.16 9.50 -5.76
CA ALA A 355 -15.45 10.92 -6.02
C ALA A 355 -14.19 11.80 -6.15
N GLY A 356 -13.10 11.41 -5.49
CA GLY A 356 -11.82 12.14 -5.52
C GLY A 356 -10.75 11.50 -6.41
N GLU A 357 -11.11 10.61 -7.32
CA GLU A 357 -10.16 9.86 -8.17
C GLU A 357 -10.13 10.40 -9.59
N GLY A 358 -8.92 10.71 -10.07
CA GLY A 358 -8.70 11.13 -11.45
C GLY A 358 -8.52 9.96 -12.42
N ASP A 359 -8.04 8.82 -11.94
CA ASP A 359 -7.91 7.61 -12.75
C ASP A 359 -9.28 6.93 -12.91
N MET A 360 -9.82 6.96 -14.13
CA MET A 360 -11.17 6.45 -14.38
C MET A 360 -11.30 4.94 -14.13
N ALA A 361 -10.28 4.15 -14.51
CA ALA A 361 -10.33 2.71 -14.32
C ALA A 361 -10.43 2.36 -12.82
N ARG A 362 -9.67 3.08 -11.98
CA ARG A 362 -9.74 2.95 -10.52
C ARG A 362 -11.08 3.43 -9.97
N ARG A 363 -11.58 4.58 -10.47
CA ARG A 363 -12.89 5.12 -10.08
C ARG A 363 -14.02 4.12 -10.33
N VAL A 364 -14.10 3.56 -11.53
CA VAL A 364 -15.10 2.53 -11.90
C VAL A 364 -14.90 1.28 -11.03
N GLY A 365 -13.66 0.83 -10.84
CA GLY A 365 -13.35 -0.32 -9.99
C GLY A 365 -13.84 -0.15 -8.54
N TRP A 366 -13.69 1.04 -7.95
CA TRP A 366 -14.23 1.33 -6.62
C TRP A 366 -15.76 1.33 -6.57
N LEU A 367 -16.44 1.91 -7.57
CA LEU A 367 -17.90 1.91 -7.64
C LEU A 367 -18.45 0.48 -7.83
N GLN A 368 -17.78 -0.37 -8.59
CA GLN A 368 -18.11 -1.79 -8.74
C GLN A 368 -17.95 -2.55 -7.42
N ARG A 369 -16.84 -2.36 -6.70
CA ARG A 369 -16.64 -2.94 -5.36
C ARG A 369 -17.69 -2.45 -4.36
N ALA A 370 -18.13 -1.19 -4.49
CA ALA A 370 -19.21 -0.62 -3.69
C ALA A 370 -20.61 -1.13 -4.07
N GLN A 371 -20.73 -1.93 -5.13
CA GLN A 371 -21.99 -2.35 -5.75
C GLN A 371 -22.89 -1.17 -6.18
N ALA A 372 -22.27 -0.02 -6.45
CA ALA A 372 -22.92 1.18 -6.94
C ALA A 372 -23.09 1.10 -8.47
N TRP A 373 -23.84 0.10 -8.94
CA TRP A 373 -23.85 -0.31 -10.35
C TRP A 373 -24.27 0.80 -11.32
N THR A 374 -25.25 1.62 -10.95
CA THR A 374 -25.68 2.76 -11.78
C THR A 374 -24.56 3.79 -11.92
N GLU A 375 -23.98 4.22 -10.80
CA GLU A 375 -22.86 5.20 -10.79
C GLU A 375 -21.64 4.65 -11.55
N ALA A 376 -21.34 3.36 -11.41
CA ALA A 376 -20.27 2.70 -12.15
C ALA A 376 -20.54 2.66 -13.65
N ALA A 377 -21.78 2.40 -14.06
CA ALA A 377 -22.18 2.37 -15.46
C ALA A 377 -22.10 3.76 -16.11
N ASP A 378 -22.53 4.79 -15.39
CA ASP A 378 -22.43 6.18 -15.83
C ASP A 378 -20.95 6.59 -15.98
N ALA A 379 -20.13 6.36 -14.94
CA ALA A 379 -18.70 6.68 -14.99
C ALA A 379 -17.94 5.93 -16.10
N LEU A 380 -18.27 4.65 -16.34
CA LEU A 380 -17.66 3.88 -17.42
C LEU A 380 -18.07 4.40 -18.80
N ALA A 381 -19.36 4.71 -18.99
CA ALA A 381 -19.87 5.20 -20.26
C ALA A 381 -19.31 6.59 -20.59
N ASP A 382 -19.25 7.49 -19.61
CA ASP A 382 -18.75 8.85 -19.81
C ASP A 382 -17.25 8.88 -20.18
N ALA A 383 -16.49 7.82 -19.89
CA ALA A 383 -15.07 7.71 -20.23
C ALA A 383 -14.75 6.74 -21.37
N ALA A 384 -15.75 6.02 -21.88
CA ALA A 384 -15.51 4.96 -22.86
C ALA A 384 -14.83 5.50 -24.14
N GLU A 385 -15.31 6.64 -24.64
CA GLU A 385 -14.77 7.34 -25.83
C GLU A 385 -13.29 7.72 -25.64
N ASP A 386 -12.96 8.32 -24.48
CA ASP A 386 -11.60 8.71 -24.10
C ASP A 386 -10.66 7.51 -23.94
N MET A 387 -11.17 6.43 -23.32
CA MET A 387 -10.40 5.20 -23.14
C MET A 387 -10.08 4.53 -24.47
N VAL A 388 -11.03 4.49 -25.42
CA VAL A 388 -10.79 3.95 -26.77
C VAL A 388 -9.76 4.81 -27.51
N SER A 389 -9.95 6.13 -27.54
CA SER A 389 -9.04 7.07 -28.21
C SER A 389 -7.63 7.04 -27.61
N GLY A 390 -7.52 6.79 -26.29
CA GLY A 390 -6.27 6.62 -25.57
C GLY A 390 -5.66 5.21 -25.64
N GLY A 391 -6.24 4.28 -26.43
CA GLY A 391 -5.72 2.92 -26.61
C GLY A 391 -5.98 1.94 -25.45
N GLN A 392 -6.84 2.30 -24.49
CA GLN A 392 -7.18 1.51 -23.29
C GLN A 392 -8.36 0.54 -23.51
N VAL A 393 -8.53 0.04 -24.74
CA VAL A 393 -9.66 -0.83 -25.14
C VAL A 393 -9.74 -2.09 -24.28
N ALA A 394 -8.60 -2.71 -23.96
CA ALA A 394 -8.56 -3.92 -23.11
C ALA A 394 -9.05 -3.65 -21.69
N VAL A 395 -8.70 -2.50 -21.11
CA VAL A 395 -9.13 -2.09 -19.77
C VAL A 395 -10.63 -1.79 -19.76
N LEU A 396 -11.13 -1.12 -20.79
CA LEU A 396 -12.57 -0.86 -20.95
C LEU A 396 -13.38 -2.16 -21.04
N HIS A 397 -12.89 -3.15 -21.79
CA HIS A 397 -13.50 -4.46 -21.89
C HIS A 397 -13.52 -5.19 -20.53
N GLU A 398 -12.39 -5.21 -19.81
CA GLU A 398 -12.29 -5.84 -18.50
C GLU A 398 -13.24 -5.19 -17.48
N LEU A 399 -13.32 -3.86 -17.46
CA LEU A 399 -14.23 -3.13 -16.55
C LEU A 399 -15.69 -3.45 -16.87
N LEU A 400 -16.07 -3.46 -18.15
CA LEU A 400 -17.42 -3.84 -18.56
C LEU A 400 -17.75 -5.28 -18.15
N ASP A 401 -16.76 -6.17 -18.19
CA ASP A 401 -17.00 -7.57 -17.89
C ASP A 401 -17.27 -7.90 -16.43
N ARG A 402 -16.76 -7.06 -15.51
CA ARG A 402 -16.98 -7.17 -14.07
C ARG A 402 -18.42 -6.82 -13.63
N PHE A 403 -19.23 -6.21 -14.49
CA PHE A 403 -20.64 -5.96 -14.16
C PHE A 403 -21.46 -7.27 -14.12
N PRO A 404 -22.47 -7.41 -13.25
CA PRO A 404 -23.40 -8.53 -13.31
C PRO A 404 -24.20 -8.55 -14.64
N PRO A 405 -24.56 -9.72 -15.20
CA PRO A 405 -25.30 -9.82 -16.46
C PRO A 405 -26.57 -8.96 -16.50
N ALA A 406 -27.36 -8.98 -15.42
CA ALA A 406 -28.57 -8.16 -15.29
C ALA A 406 -28.29 -6.65 -15.43
N GLN A 407 -27.14 -6.17 -14.93
CA GLN A 407 -26.76 -4.76 -15.05
C GLN A 407 -26.26 -4.42 -16.45
N LYS A 408 -25.48 -5.32 -17.07
CA LYS A 408 -25.01 -5.13 -18.44
C LYS A 408 -26.20 -5.03 -19.41
N ASP A 409 -27.21 -5.88 -19.24
CA ASP A 409 -28.35 -5.96 -20.15
C ASP A 409 -29.41 -4.88 -19.86
N GLY A 410 -29.60 -4.49 -18.59
CA GLY A 410 -30.57 -3.47 -18.19
C GLY A 410 -30.09 -2.02 -18.27
N SER A 411 -28.77 -1.78 -18.44
CA SER A 411 -28.21 -0.43 -18.52
C SER A 411 -28.01 0.02 -19.99
N PRO A 412 -28.78 1.01 -20.48
CA PRO A 412 -28.60 1.52 -21.84
C PRO A 412 -27.21 2.15 -22.05
N ARG A 413 -26.61 2.72 -20.99
CA ARG A 413 -25.25 3.24 -21.03
C ARG A 413 -24.20 2.15 -21.22
N LEU A 414 -24.33 1.00 -20.54
CA LEU A 414 -23.42 -0.13 -20.76
C LEU A 414 -23.62 -0.76 -22.14
N GLN A 415 -24.83 -0.71 -22.70
CA GLN A 415 -25.05 -1.13 -24.10
C GLN A 415 -24.32 -0.21 -25.09
N LEU A 416 -24.25 1.10 -24.84
CA LEU A 416 -23.40 1.98 -25.64
C LEU A 416 -21.91 1.66 -25.52
N VAL A 417 -21.42 1.35 -24.32
CA VAL A 417 -20.03 0.89 -24.13
C VAL A 417 -19.77 -0.41 -24.91
N ARG A 418 -20.71 -1.37 -24.86
CA ARG A 418 -20.65 -2.61 -25.66
C ARG A 418 -20.57 -2.30 -27.16
N ALA A 419 -21.41 -1.39 -27.64
CA ALA A 419 -21.42 -1.00 -29.04
C ALA A 419 -20.08 -0.39 -29.47
N LEU A 420 -19.52 0.49 -28.64
CA LEU A 420 -18.22 1.11 -28.91
C LEU A 420 -17.10 0.08 -28.96
N LEU A 421 -17.05 -0.86 -28.01
CA LEU A 421 -16.08 -1.97 -28.04
C LEU A 421 -16.24 -2.84 -29.29
N ALA A 422 -17.47 -3.19 -29.65
CA ALA A 422 -17.77 -3.96 -30.87
C ALA A 422 -17.30 -3.21 -32.13
N TRP A 423 -17.50 -1.89 -32.18
CA TRP A 423 -16.99 -1.05 -33.25
C TRP A 423 -15.45 -1.11 -33.35
N THR A 424 -14.71 -1.02 -32.24
CA THR A 424 -13.23 -1.14 -32.29
C THR A 424 -12.73 -2.48 -32.85
N GLN A 425 -13.57 -3.52 -32.80
CA GLN A 425 -13.27 -4.87 -33.28
C GLN A 425 -13.87 -5.18 -34.66
N TRP A 426 -14.55 -4.21 -35.27
CA TRP A 426 -15.32 -4.37 -36.51
C TRP A 426 -16.45 -5.42 -36.41
N ASP A 427 -16.91 -5.71 -35.19
CA ASP A 427 -18.06 -6.59 -34.93
C ASP A 427 -19.34 -5.77 -35.05
N TRP A 428 -19.75 -5.51 -36.29
CA TRP A 428 -20.88 -4.63 -36.57
C TRP A 428 -22.23 -5.21 -36.12
N ASP A 429 -22.39 -6.53 -36.13
CA ASP A 429 -23.65 -7.15 -35.71
C ASP A 429 -23.87 -6.93 -34.20
N SER A 430 -22.83 -7.14 -33.37
CA SER A 430 -22.90 -6.82 -31.95
C SER A 430 -23.13 -5.33 -31.69
N ALA A 431 -22.54 -4.45 -32.52
CA ALA A 431 -22.74 -3.00 -32.41
C ALA A 431 -24.18 -2.59 -32.75
N ILE A 432 -24.78 -3.14 -33.81
CA ILE A 432 -26.18 -2.91 -34.20
C ILE A 432 -27.12 -3.32 -33.07
N ASP A 433 -26.93 -4.53 -32.54
CA ASP A 433 -27.75 -5.07 -31.46
C ASP A 433 -27.67 -4.21 -30.19
N ALA A 434 -26.47 -3.84 -29.78
CA ALA A 434 -26.24 -3.07 -28.56
C ALA A 434 -26.78 -1.63 -28.68
N THR A 435 -26.56 -0.96 -29.81
CA THR A 435 -27.10 0.40 -30.05
C THR A 435 -28.62 0.42 -30.14
N ALA A 436 -29.25 -0.59 -30.77
CA ALA A 436 -30.70 -0.71 -30.83
C ALA A 436 -31.31 -0.89 -29.43
N ARG A 437 -30.71 -1.77 -28.60
CA ARG A 437 -31.10 -1.94 -27.19
C ARG A 437 -30.94 -0.65 -26.38
N ALA A 438 -29.83 0.06 -26.56
CA ALA A 438 -29.59 1.33 -25.88
C ALA A 438 -30.66 2.37 -26.26
N ALA A 439 -30.89 2.58 -27.56
CA ALA A 439 -31.87 3.55 -28.06
C ALA A 439 -33.29 3.24 -27.55
N GLY A 440 -33.75 1.99 -27.66
CA GLY A 440 -35.07 1.59 -27.16
C GLY A 440 -35.22 1.79 -25.65
N ALA A 441 -34.16 1.53 -24.87
CA ALA A 441 -34.18 1.72 -23.43
C ALA A 441 -34.11 3.20 -23.01
N PHE A 442 -33.42 4.07 -23.76
CA PHE A 442 -33.47 5.52 -23.53
C PHE A 442 -34.85 6.10 -23.88
N ALA A 443 -35.43 5.69 -25.01
CA ALA A 443 -36.79 6.07 -25.41
C ALA A 443 -37.82 5.69 -24.35
N ALA A 444 -37.75 4.46 -23.82
CA ALA A 444 -38.64 3.99 -22.76
C ALA A 444 -38.50 4.78 -21.44
N ARG A 445 -37.37 5.45 -21.22
CA ARG A 445 -37.10 6.30 -20.06
C ARG A 445 -37.41 7.78 -20.31
N GLY A 446 -37.76 8.17 -21.54
CA GLY A 446 -37.99 9.56 -21.94
C GLY A 446 -36.72 10.40 -22.01
N ASP A 447 -35.56 9.78 -22.23
CA ASP A 447 -34.29 10.49 -22.41
C ASP A 447 -34.01 10.70 -23.90
N ASP A 448 -34.73 11.66 -24.49
CA ASP A 448 -34.69 11.94 -25.94
C ASP A 448 -33.26 12.27 -26.44
N GLY A 449 -32.46 12.93 -25.60
CA GLY A 449 -31.07 13.28 -25.94
C GLY A 449 -30.18 12.04 -26.03
N ALA A 450 -30.22 11.18 -25.02
CA ALA A 450 -29.44 9.94 -25.02
C ALA A 450 -29.96 8.95 -26.09
N GLU A 451 -31.27 8.93 -26.37
CA GLU A 451 -31.84 8.16 -27.47
C GLU A 451 -31.25 8.60 -28.82
N ARG A 452 -31.27 9.91 -29.13
CA ARG A 452 -30.69 10.44 -30.37
C ARG A 452 -29.21 10.09 -30.50
N SER A 453 -28.45 10.24 -29.42
CA SER A 453 -27.04 9.85 -29.40
C SER A 453 -26.87 8.35 -29.69
N ALA A 454 -27.63 7.48 -29.05
CA ALA A 454 -27.61 6.03 -29.32
C ALA A 454 -28.00 5.68 -30.76
N ARG A 455 -28.97 6.38 -31.33
CA ARG A 455 -29.37 6.22 -32.74
C ARG A 455 -28.29 6.67 -33.71
N SER A 456 -27.48 7.68 -33.36
CA SER A 456 -26.34 8.08 -34.19
C SER A 456 -25.27 6.98 -34.26
N TYR A 457 -24.96 6.33 -33.13
CA TYR A 457 -24.10 5.15 -33.10
C TYR A 457 -24.69 3.98 -33.91
N HIS A 458 -26.01 3.79 -33.84
CA HIS A 458 -26.70 2.78 -34.63
C HIS A 458 -26.55 3.01 -36.15
N CYS A 459 -26.66 4.27 -36.60
CA CYS A 459 -26.46 4.62 -38.01
C CYS A 459 -25.06 4.24 -38.51
N VAL A 460 -24.03 4.52 -37.69
CA VAL A 460 -22.64 4.14 -38.00
C VAL A 460 -22.51 2.62 -38.11
N ALA A 461 -23.08 1.87 -37.17
CA ALA A 461 -23.03 0.41 -37.16
C ALA A 461 -23.72 -0.20 -38.39
N LEU A 462 -24.91 0.30 -38.76
CA LEU A 462 -25.63 -0.13 -39.97
C LEU A 462 -24.84 0.17 -41.25
N ALA A 463 -24.27 1.37 -41.36
CA ALA A 463 -23.45 1.77 -42.50
C ALA A 463 -22.17 0.91 -42.61
N GLY A 464 -21.50 0.66 -41.49
CA GLY A 464 -20.34 -0.23 -41.38
C GLY A 464 -20.64 -1.64 -41.90
N ALA A 465 -21.74 -2.23 -41.41
CA ALA A 465 -22.24 -3.55 -41.82
C ALA A 465 -22.87 -3.62 -43.23
N ASN A 466 -22.99 -2.49 -43.93
CA ASN A 466 -23.66 -2.41 -45.24
C ASN A 466 -25.12 -2.87 -45.21
N ARG A 467 -25.86 -2.52 -44.15
CA ARG A 467 -27.26 -2.92 -44.02
C ARG A 467 -28.17 -2.08 -44.92
N PRO A 468 -29.20 -2.68 -45.54
CA PRO A 468 -30.04 -1.99 -46.54
C PRO A 468 -30.90 -0.86 -45.95
N ASP A 469 -31.18 -0.93 -44.66
CA ASP A 469 -31.93 0.05 -43.87
C ASP A 469 -31.08 1.24 -43.37
N ALA A 470 -29.75 1.22 -43.57
CA ALA A 470 -28.85 2.26 -43.11
C ALA A 470 -29.24 3.67 -43.62
N ALA A 471 -29.51 3.81 -44.92
CA ALA A 471 -29.86 5.09 -45.53
C ALA A 471 -31.15 5.68 -44.93
N ALA A 472 -32.18 4.85 -44.76
CA ALA A 472 -33.45 5.28 -44.17
C ALA A 472 -33.29 5.70 -42.70
N ALA A 473 -32.47 4.99 -41.93
CA ALA A 473 -32.19 5.33 -40.53
C ALA A 473 -31.45 6.67 -40.41
N ILE A 474 -30.46 6.91 -41.29
CA ILE A 474 -29.70 8.16 -41.38
C ILE A 474 -30.61 9.33 -41.73
N ASP A 475 -31.42 9.21 -42.79
CA ASP A 475 -32.33 10.27 -43.23
C ASP A 475 -33.35 10.63 -42.13
N ALA A 476 -33.90 9.62 -41.45
CA ALA A 476 -34.83 9.82 -40.35
C ALA A 476 -34.19 10.58 -39.17
N LEU A 477 -32.91 10.33 -38.87
CA LEU A 477 -32.22 11.01 -37.78
C LEU A 477 -31.76 12.43 -38.17
N LEU A 478 -31.30 12.64 -39.40
CA LEU A 478 -30.92 13.96 -39.91
C LEU A 478 -32.10 14.93 -40.08
N ALA A 479 -33.33 14.41 -40.18
CA ALA A 479 -34.54 15.22 -40.19
C ALA A 479 -34.87 15.83 -38.80
N ASP A 480 -34.29 15.29 -37.72
CA ASP A 480 -34.47 15.79 -36.35
C ASP A 480 -33.64 17.06 -36.13
N ARG A 481 -34.33 18.17 -35.84
CA ARG A 481 -33.69 19.49 -35.61
C ARG A 481 -33.07 19.63 -34.22
N ALA A 482 -33.33 18.69 -33.31
CA ALA A 482 -32.82 18.70 -31.95
C ALA A 482 -31.63 17.73 -31.75
N LEU A 483 -31.00 17.33 -32.85
CA LEU A 483 -29.77 16.52 -32.86
C LEU A 483 -28.60 17.38 -32.36
N ASP A 484 -27.87 16.90 -31.34
CA ASP A 484 -26.67 17.58 -30.89
C ASP A 484 -25.55 17.48 -31.94
N GLY A 485 -24.54 18.35 -31.83
CA GLY A 485 -23.45 18.44 -32.82
C GLY A 485 -22.67 17.14 -33.01
N MET A 486 -22.52 16.33 -31.96
CA MET A 486 -21.78 15.08 -32.06
C MET A 486 -22.62 13.95 -32.65
N ALA A 487 -23.88 13.82 -32.25
CA ALA A 487 -24.83 12.92 -32.90
C ALA A 487 -24.99 13.27 -34.39
N LEU A 488 -24.99 14.56 -34.74
CA LEU A 488 -24.97 15.02 -36.13
C LEU A 488 -23.71 14.58 -36.86
N ALA A 489 -22.52 14.81 -36.29
CA ALA A 489 -21.25 14.41 -36.89
C ALA A 489 -21.18 12.88 -37.15
N ARG A 490 -21.51 12.04 -36.15
CA ARG A 490 -21.55 10.57 -36.32
C ARG A 490 -22.55 10.13 -37.39
N THR A 491 -23.71 10.78 -37.45
CA THR A 491 -24.73 10.44 -38.47
C THR A 491 -24.26 10.83 -39.87
N LEU A 492 -23.55 11.95 -40.02
CA LEU A 492 -22.96 12.38 -41.29
C LEU A 492 -21.76 11.52 -41.70
N LEU A 493 -20.98 10.99 -40.75
CA LEU A 493 -19.97 9.96 -41.01
C LEU A 493 -20.60 8.72 -41.64
N ALA A 494 -21.70 8.22 -41.04
CA ALA A 494 -22.46 7.10 -41.57
C ALA A 494 -23.00 7.38 -42.98
N SER A 495 -23.51 8.61 -43.21
CA SER A 495 -23.94 9.08 -44.54
C SER A 495 -22.80 9.04 -45.56
N CYS A 496 -21.60 9.51 -45.20
CA CYS A 496 -20.42 9.43 -46.06
C CYS A 496 -20.13 7.97 -46.45
N TRP A 497 -20.18 7.04 -45.50
CA TRP A 497 -19.92 5.62 -45.76
C TRP A 497 -20.94 4.98 -46.72
N VAL A 498 -22.22 5.32 -46.57
CA VAL A 498 -23.28 4.88 -47.51
C VAL A 498 -23.05 5.48 -48.90
N HIS A 499 -22.76 6.78 -49.00
CA HIS A 499 -22.54 7.45 -50.29
C HIS A 499 -21.28 6.99 -51.02
N MET A 500 -20.22 6.59 -50.32
CA MET A 500 -19.02 6.01 -50.94
C MET A 500 -19.33 4.76 -51.77
N ARG A 501 -20.35 3.99 -51.38
CA ARG A 501 -20.81 2.77 -52.06
C ARG A 501 -21.92 3.04 -53.08
N GLY A 502 -22.46 4.26 -53.10
CA GLY A 502 -23.55 4.71 -53.98
C GLY A 502 -23.15 5.93 -54.80
N ASP A 503 -23.93 7.02 -54.71
CA ASP A 503 -23.60 8.28 -55.37
C ASP A 503 -22.49 9.04 -54.63
N GLN A 504 -21.26 8.87 -55.14
CA GLN A 504 -20.06 9.47 -54.57
C GLN A 504 -20.07 11.00 -54.58
N ARG A 505 -20.92 11.66 -55.37
CA ARG A 505 -21.06 13.13 -55.39
C ARG A 505 -21.64 13.68 -54.09
N LEU A 506 -22.35 12.85 -53.33
CA LEU A 506 -22.97 13.22 -52.06
C LEU A 506 -22.02 13.12 -50.87
N VAL A 507 -20.83 12.52 -51.05
CA VAL A 507 -19.83 12.38 -49.98
C VAL A 507 -19.30 13.75 -49.55
N ALA A 508 -18.88 14.61 -50.48
CA ALA A 508 -18.29 15.90 -50.13
C ALA A 508 -19.26 16.84 -49.38
N PRO A 509 -20.54 17.01 -49.78
CA PRO A 509 -21.49 17.80 -49.00
C PRO A 509 -21.76 17.25 -47.59
N ALA A 510 -21.86 15.93 -47.43
CA ALA A 510 -22.04 15.30 -46.11
C ALA A 510 -20.79 15.49 -45.24
N TRP A 511 -19.61 15.35 -45.83
CA TRP A 511 -18.31 15.56 -45.20
C TRP A 511 -18.13 16.99 -44.68
N THR A 512 -18.41 18.01 -45.50
CA THR A 512 -18.32 19.43 -45.08
C THR A 512 -19.19 19.70 -43.86
N ARG A 513 -20.46 19.26 -43.89
CA ARG A 513 -21.37 19.42 -42.75
C ARG A 513 -20.88 18.69 -41.49
N MET A 514 -20.19 17.56 -41.66
CA MET A 514 -19.60 16.82 -40.55
C MET A 514 -18.45 17.61 -39.94
N LEU A 515 -17.57 18.19 -40.77
CA LEU A 515 -16.48 19.04 -40.30
C LEU A 515 -17.02 20.27 -39.58
N ASP A 516 -18.03 20.96 -40.12
CA ASP A 516 -18.66 22.11 -39.45
C ASP A 516 -19.17 21.75 -38.05
N ALA A 517 -19.74 20.55 -37.91
CA ALA A 517 -20.22 20.04 -36.63
C ALA A 517 -19.09 19.68 -35.65
N LEU A 518 -17.95 19.16 -36.15
CA LEU A 518 -16.77 18.82 -35.36
C LEU A 518 -15.95 20.04 -34.94
N GLU A 519 -15.83 21.04 -35.82
CA GLU A 519 -15.16 22.33 -35.55
C GLU A 519 -15.86 23.13 -34.45
N ALA A 520 -17.16 22.90 -34.25
CA ALA A 520 -17.89 23.44 -33.12
C ALA A 520 -17.57 22.75 -31.77
N THR A 521 -16.64 21.78 -31.74
CA THR A 521 -16.26 21.03 -30.54
C THR A 521 -14.77 21.16 -30.21
N ASP A 522 -14.46 21.34 -28.91
CA ASP A 522 -13.08 21.46 -28.41
C ASP A 522 -12.46 20.12 -27.96
N SER A 523 -13.01 18.97 -28.39
CA SER A 523 -12.61 17.65 -27.89
C SER A 523 -11.94 16.82 -28.98
N LEU A 524 -10.67 16.47 -28.77
CA LEU A 524 -9.91 15.63 -29.69
C LEU A 524 -10.46 14.18 -29.84
N PRO A 525 -10.92 13.49 -28.79
CA PRO A 525 -11.60 12.19 -28.90
C PRO A 525 -12.79 12.20 -29.86
N ARG A 526 -13.57 13.29 -29.84
CA ARG A 526 -14.72 13.48 -30.76
C ARG A 526 -14.30 13.52 -32.24
N TRP A 527 -13.13 14.06 -32.54
CA TRP A 527 -12.55 14.02 -33.89
C TRP A 527 -12.06 12.62 -34.27
N TYR A 528 -11.55 11.86 -33.31
CA TYR A 528 -11.10 10.48 -33.53
C TYR A 528 -12.26 9.57 -33.96
N GLU A 529 -13.43 9.68 -33.32
CA GLU A 529 -14.63 8.90 -33.70
C GLU A 529 -15.12 9.17 -35.12
N CYS A 530 -14.92 10.39 -35.61
CA CYS A 530 -15.34 10.82 -36.93
C CYS A 530 -14.18 10.86 -37.93
N SER A 531 -13.04 10.22 -37.61
CA SER A 531 -11.85 10.27 -38.45
C SER A 531 -12.13 9.61 -39.81
N PRO A 532 -11.75 10.27 -40.93
CA PRO A 532 -12.00 9.75 -42.26
C PRO A 532 -11.25 8.44 -42.49
N VAL A 533 -11.93 7.46 -43.08
CA VAL A 533 -11.23 6.30 -43.67
C VAL A 533 -10.38 6.78 -44.88
N PRO A 534 -9.16 6.24 -45.09
CA PRO A 534 -8.25 6.64 -46.17
C PRO A 534 -8.82 6.75 -47.61
N PRO A 535 -9.86 6.01 -48.04
CA PRO A 535 -10.41 6.13 -49.39
C PRO A 535 -11.06 7.48 -49.74
N LEU A 536 -11.32 8.36 -48.77
CA LEU A 536 -12.05 9.61 -48.98
C LEU A 536 -11.29 10.64 -49.85
N VAL A 537 -9.95 10.60 -49.85
CA VAL A 537 -9.07 11.58 -50.52
C VAL A 537 -9.17 11.52 -52.06
N GLY A 538 -9.72 10.44 -52.64
CA GLY A 538 -9.84 10.26 -54.09
C GLY A 538 -11.21 10.62 -54.69
N LEU A 539 -12.20 11.03 -53.89
CA LEU A 539 -13.58 11.14 -54.33
C LEU A 539 -13.92 12.52 -54.94
N PRO A 540 -14.96 12.61 -55.79
CA PRO A 540 -15.40 13.90 -56.36
C PRO A 540 -15.71 14.93 -55.28
N GLY A 541 -15.13 16.13 -55.40
CA GLY A 541 -15.34 17.23 -54.45
C GLY A 541 -14.46 17.19 -53.18
N MET A 542 -13.62 16.16 -53.00
CA MET A 542 -12.72 16.00 -51.84
C MET A 542 -11.29 16.51 -52.06
N ARG A 543 -11.06 17.41 -53.03
CA ARG A 543 -9.73 17.99 -53.30
C ARG A 543 -9.42 19.09 -52.29
N ALA A 544 -8.17 19.11 -51.82
CA ALA A 544 -7.61 20.11 -50.90
C ALA A 544 -7.82 21.55 -51.36
#